data_AF-A0A259DZN0-F1
#
_entry.id   AF-A0A259DZN0-F1
#
_cell.length_a   1.000
_cell.length_b   1.000
_cell.length_c   1.000
_cell.angle_alpha   90.00
_cell.angle_beta   90.00
_cell.angle_gamma   90.00
#
_symmetry.space_group_name_H-M   'P 1'
#
loop_
_entity.id
_entity.type
_entity.pdbx_description
1 polymer ?
#
loop_
_entity_poly.entity_id
_entity_poly.type
_entity_poly.pdbx_seq_one_letter_code
_entity_poly.pdbx_strand_id
1 'polypeptide(L)'
;MTQPKKIIRSMTVNEISSVDRPAVTGATAVILKSAGAALRKNASEVAAGAAEPLYKAAEYADAMMARAGEIAVEKGITPGQALLDRSGTDPVLIELACAERSAEVAFRKVRTDAVYETSDQWT
;
A
#
# COMPACT_ATOMS: atom_id res chain seq x y z
N MET A 1 -18.77 35.81 45.98
CA MET A 1 -17.29 35.80 46.05
C MET A 1 -16.75 35.15 44.78
N THR A 2 -16.19 35.96 43.90
CA THR A 2 -15.74 35.58 42.54
C THR A 2 -14.32 35.03 42.64
N GLN A 3 -14.13 33.73 42.35
CA GLN A 3 -12.79 33.15 42.31
C GLN A 3 -12.02 33.67 41.07
N PRO A 4 -10.70 33.94 41.20
CA PRO A 4 -9.92 34.46 40.08
C PRO A 4 -9.72 33.37 39.01
N LYS A 5 -9.93 33.74 37.73
CA LYS A 5 -9.58 32.90 36.57
C LYS A 5 -8.05 32.71 36.54
N LYS A 6 -7.57 31.50 36.87
CA LYS A 6 -6.17 31.11 36.66
C LYS A 6 -5.90 30.98 35.16
N ILE A 7 -5.10 31.88 34.60
CA ILE A 7 -4.53 31.71 33.26
C ILE A 7 -3.25 30.89 33.44
N ILE A 8 -3.30 29.62 33.02
CA ILE A 8 -2.13 28.73 33.01
C ILE A 8 -1.26 29.17 31.83
N ARG A 9 -0.15 29.85 32.12
CA ARG A 9 0.92 30.09 31.15
C ARG A 9 2.03 29.09 31.45
N SER A 10 2.58 28.50 30.38
CA SER A 10 3.56 27.40 30.37
C SER A 10 3.08 26.06 30.95
N MET A 11 2.31 25.31 30.15
CA MET A 11 2.33 23.85 30.25
C MET A 11 3.56 23.34 29.50
N THR A 12 4.51 22.78 30.22
CA THR A 12 5.50 21.88 29.64
C THR A 12 4.76 20.65 29.09
N VAL A 13 5.19 20.16 27.93
CA VAL A 13 4.52 19.11 27.12
C VAL A 13 4.32 17.76 27.84
N ASN A 14 4.80 17.64 29.08
CA ASN A 14 4.73 16.42 29.89
C ASN A 14 3.46 16.29 30.74
N GLU A 15 2.55 17.26 30.72
CA GLU A 15 1.30 17.22 31.49
C GLU A 15 0.04 16.96 30.63
N ILE A 16 0.20 16.65 29.34
CA ILE A 16 -0.93 16.16 28.53
C ILE A 16 -1.22 14.73 28.98
N SER A 17 -2.23 14.63 29.86
CA SER A 17 -2.98 13.43 30.24
C SER A 17 -2.78 12.26 29.27
N SER A 18 -2.26 11.16 29.78
CA SER A 18 -2.05 9.88 29.08
C SER A 18 -3.35 9.21 28.62
N VAL A 19 -4.51 9.83 28.86
CA VAL A 19 -5.83 9.31 28.51
C VAL A 19 -6.26 9.72 27.09
N ASP A 20 -5.74 10.82 26.54
CA ASP A 20 -6.19 11.34 25.23
C ASP A 20 -5.32 10.92 24.02
N ARG A 21 -4.16 10.30 24.27
CA ARG A 21 -3.26 9.84 23.21
C ARG A 21 -3.48 8.44 22.62
N PRO A 22 -4.27 7.48 23.18
CA PRO A 22 -4.46 6.19 22.52
C PRO A 22 -5.39 6.26 21.29
N ALA A 23 -6.34 7.20 21.30
CA ALA A 23 -7.37 7.26 20.26
C ALA A 23 -6.86 7.80 18.92
N VAL A 24 -5.93 8.77 18.95
CA VAL A 24 -5.46 9.45 17.73
C VAL A 24 -4.44 8.61 16.96
N THR A 25 -3.51 7.94 17.66
CA THR A 25 -2.56 6.99 17.04
C THR A 25 -3.20 5.64 16.72
N GLY A 26 -4.16 5.17 17.53
CA GLY A 26 -4.91 3.94 17.25
C GLY A 26 -5.82 4.07 16.03
N ALA A 27 -6.57 5.18 15.91
CA ALA A 27 -7.51 5.38 14.79
C ALA A 27 -6.79 5.62 13.45
N THR A 28 -5.69 6.39 13.44
CA THR A 28 -4.88 6.57 12.22
C THR A 28 -4.17 5.28 11.82
N ALA A 29 -3.69 4.47 12.77
CA ALA A 29 -3.12 3.16 12.48
C ALA A 29 -4.15 2.16 11.95
N VAL A 30 -5.40 2.21 12.42
CA VAL A 30 -6.48 1.31 11.95
C VAL A 30 -6.96 1.68 10.54
N ILE A 31 -7.00 2.97 10.20
CA ILE A 31 -7.41 3.43 8.85
C ILE A 31 -6.32 3.14 7.80
N LEU A 32 -5.04 3.22 8.17
CA LEU A 32 -3.91 2.88 7.28
C LEU A 32 -3.71 1.36 7.09
N LYS A 33 -4.33 0.51 7.92
CA LYS A 33 -4.10 -0.94 7.92
C LYS A 33 -4.92 -1.73 6.89
N SER A 34 -5.94 -1.14 6.25
CA SER A 34 -6.92 -1.95 5.49
C SER A 34 -6.71 -2.01 3.98
N ALA A 35 -6.12 -1.01 3.34
CA ALA A 35 -5.95 -1.02 1.88
C ALA A 35 -4.72 -1.83 1.42
N GLY A 36 -3.55 -1.57 2.01
CA GLY A 36 -2.29 -2.24 1.62
C GLY A 36 -2.28 -3.74 1.95
N ALA A 37 -2.98 -4.16 3.00
CA ALA A 37 -3.08 -5.57 3.40
C ALA A 37 -3.90 -6.40 2.39
N ALA A 38 -5.01 -5.85 1.90
CA ALA A 38 -5.84 -6.52 0.89
C ALA A 38 -5.11 -6.65 -0.45
N LEU A 39 -4.38 -5.61 -0.86
CA LEU A 39 -3.60 -5.61 -2.08
C LEU A 39 -2.45 -6.62 -2.03
N ARG A 40 -1.68 -6.66 -0.93
CA ARG A 40 -0.61 -7.66 -0.75
C ARG A 40 -1.16 -9.09 -0.71
N LYS A 41 -2.31 -9.31 -0.06
CA LYS A 41 -2.97 -10.63 -0.04
C LYS A 41 -3.37 -11.07 -1.45
N ASN A 42 -4.00 -10.20 -2.23
CA ASN A 42 -4.33 -10.56 -3.60
C ASN A 42 -3.06 -10.75 -4.45
N ALA A 43 -2.01 -9.96 -4.24
CA ALA A 43 -0.74 -10.17 -4.93
C ALA A 43 -0.12 -11.54 -4.65
N SER A 44 -0.16 -12.01 -3.40
CA SER A 44 0.32 -13.35 -3.04
C SER A 44 -0.55 -14.46 -3.68
N GLU A 45 -1.87 -14.28 -3.70
CA GLU A 45 -2.79 -15.23 -4.34
C GLU A 45 -2.60 -15.29 -5.86
N VAL A 46 -2.35 -14.14 -6.51
CA VAL A 46 -2.04 -14.05 -7.93
C VAL A 46 -0.70 -14.69 -8.25
N ALA A 47 0.34 -14.44 -7.43
CA ALA A 47 1.65 -15.06 -7.59
C ALA A 47 1.60 -16.59 -7.42
N ALA A 48 0.69 -17.08 -6.58
CA ALA A 48 0.41 -18.51 -6.41
C ALA A 48 -0.47 -19.10 -7.54
N GLY A 49 -0.96 -18.29 -8.47
CA GLY A 49 -1.91 -18.70 -9.52
C GLY A 49 -3.30 -19.09 -8.98
N ALA A 50 -3.62 -18.68 -7.76
CA ALA A 50 -4.88 -19.01 -7.08
C ALA A 50 -5.99 -17.98 -7.33
N ALA A 51 -5.64 -16.78 -7.80
CA ALA A 51 -6.60 -15.71 -8.08
C ALA A 51 -6.17 -14.86 -9.29
N GLU A 52 -7.15 -14.20 -9.89
CA GLU A 52 -6.92 -13.13 -10.87
C GLU A 52 -6.54 -11.81 -10.16
N PRO A 53 -5.81 -10.91 -10.84
CA PRO A 53 -5.48 -9.59 -10.30
C PRO A 53 -6.75 -8.74 -10.15
N LEU A 54 -7.02 -8.31 -8.91
CA LEU A 54 -8.20 -7.50 -8.58
C LEU A 54 -7.95 -5.99 -8.71
N TYR A 55 -6.68 -5.58 -8.69
CA TYR A 55 -6.27 -4.18 -8.73
C TYR A 55 -5.57 -3.86 -10.06
N LYS A 56 -5.43 -2.57 -10.36
CA LYS A 56 -4.72 -2.11 -11.56
C LYS A 56 -3.21 -2.31 -11.39
N ALA A 57 -2.51 -2.50 -12.50
CA ALA A 57 -1.04 -2.58 -12.53
C ALA A 57 -0.37 -1.43 -11.75
N ALA A 58 -0.86 -0.19 -11.93
CA ALA A 58 -0.35 0.98 -11.22
C ALA A 58 -0.48 0.86 -9.68
N GLU A 59 -1.55 0.24 -9.17
CA GLU A 59 -1.76 0.09 -7.73
C GLU A 59 -0.78 -0.93 -7.12
N TYR A 60 -0.45 -2.00 -7.86
CA TYR A 60 0.61 -2.92 -7.45
C TYR A 60 2.00 -2.26 -7.51
N ALA A 61 2.26 -1.44 -8.53
CA ALA A 61 3.51 -0.69 -8.64
C ALA A 61 3.69 0.31 -7.48
N ASP A 62 2.63 1.02 -7.09
CA ASP A 62 2.64 1.93 -5.93
C ASP A 62 2.89 1.15 -4.63
N ALA A 63 2.27 -0.03 -4.47
CA ALA A 63 2.49 -0.90 -3.32
C ALA A 63 3.92 -1.47 -3.28
N MET A 64 4.52 -1.74 -4.44
CA MET A 64 5.91 -2.17 -4.57
C MET A 64 6.87 -1.05 -4.16
N MET A 65 6.60 0.19 -4.56
CA MET A 65 7.35 1.37 -4.11
C MET A 65 7.21 1.60 -2.61
N ALA A 66 6.00 1.40 -2.05
CA ALA A 66 5.78 1.49 -0.61
C ALA A 66 6.59 0.42 0.16
N ARG A 67 6.60 -0.83 -0.32
CA ARG A 67 7.42 -1.91 0.26
C ARG A 67 8.91 -1.61 0.16
N ALA A 68 9.38 -1.08 -0.96
CA ALA A 68 10.76 -0.64 -1.11
C ALA A 68 11.11 0.52 -0.15
N GLY A 69 10.16 1.43 0.10
CA GLY A 69 10.28 2.48 1.11
C GLY A 69 10.44 1.93 2.53
N GLU A 70 9.69 0.90 2.90
CA GLU A 70 9.85 0.20 4.19
C GLU A 70 11.27 -0.39 4.32
N ILE A 71 11.72 -1.12 3.30
CA ILE A 71 13.05 -1.74 3.26
C ILE A 71 14.17 -0.67 3.31
N ALA A 72 13.96 0.44 2.62
CA ALA A 72 14.88 1.57 2.60
C ALA A 72 15.06 2.17 4.00
N VAL A 73 13.97 2.35 4.74
CA VAL A 73 14.01 2.81 6.14
C VAL A 73 14.72 1.79 7.04
N GLU A 74 14.42 0.50 6.88
CA GLU A 74 15.05 -0.57 7.67
C GLU A 74 16.57 -0.66 7.47
N LYS A 75 17.06 -0.37 6.26
CA LYS A 75 18.47 -0.54 5.87
C LYS A 75 19.26 0.75 5.75
N GLY A 76 18.60 1.91 5.90
CA GLY A 76 19.24 3.21 5.72
C GLY A 76 19.69 3.49 4.27
N ILE A 77 18.96 2.97 3.28
CA ILE A 77 19.25 3.14 1.85
C ILE A 77 18.12 3.91 1.15
N THR A 78 18.26 4.21 -0.14
CA THR A 78 17.16 4.81 -0.91
C THR A 78 16.15 3.74 -1.37
N PRO A 79 14.87 4.10 -1.61
CA PRO A 79 13.89 3.15 -2.14
C PRO A 79 14.30 2.54 -3.49
N GLY A 80 14.94 3.32 -4.36
CA GLY A 80 15.46 2.82 -5.63
C GLY A 80 16.55 1.76 -5.43
N GLN A 81 17.48 1.99 -4.50
CA GLN A 81 18.50 1.00 -4.14
C GLN A 81 17.87 -0.25 -3.50
N ALA A 82 16.87 -0.06 -2.65
CA ALA A 82 16.15 -1.17 -2.03
C ALA A 82 15.46 -2.06 -3.09
N LEU A 83 14.85 -1.47 -4.13
CA LEU A 83 14.30 -2.24 -5.25
C LEU A 83 15.37 -3.03 -5.99
N LEU A 84 16.49 -2.39 -6.34
CA LEU A 84 17.57 -3.07 -7.07
C LEU A 84 18.14 -4.24 -6.25
N ASP A 85 18.38 -4.03 -4.96
CA ASP A 85 19.02 -5.02 -4.10
C ASP A 85 18.05 -6.15 -3.68
N ARG A 86 16.74 -5.90 -3.67
CA ARG A 86 15.75 -6.81 -3.04
C ARG A 86 14.62 -7.27 -3.95
N SER A 87 14.49 -6.76 -5.17
CA SER A 87 13.48 -7.22 -6.14
C SER A 87 13.52 -8.73 -6.41
N GLY A 88 14.69 -9.36 -6.34
CA GLY A 88 14.84 -10.81 -6.52
C GLY A 88 14.86 -11.65 -5.23
N THR A 89 14.72 -11.03 -4.05
CA THR A 89 14.88 -11.75 -2.77
C THR A 89 13.81 -11.46 -1.73
N ASP A 90 13.16 -10.30 -1.77
CA ASP A 90 12.03 -10.00 -0.90
C ASP A 90 10.75 -10.62 -1.49
N PRO A 91 10.10 -11.56 -0.80
CA PRO A 91 8.94 -12.28 -1.34
C PRO A 91 7.78 -11.34 -1.65
N VAL A 92 7.58 -10.28 -0.86
CA VAL A 92 6.50 -9.32 -1.08
C VAL A 92 6.74 -8.50 -2.35
N LEU A 93 7.98 -8.05 -2.61
CA LEU A 93 8.32 -7.39 -3.87
C LEU A 93 8.11 -8.30 -5.09
N ILE A 94 8.47 -9.58 -4.97
CA ILE A 94 8.27 -10.57 -6.05
C ILE A 94 6.79 -10.78 -6.33
N GLU A 95 5.98 -11.00 -5.29
CA GLU A 95 4.54 -11.21 -5.40
C GLU A 95 3.84 -9.98 -6.02
N LEU A 96 4.22 -8.78 -5.59
CA LEU A 96 3.69 -7.53 -6.14
C LEU A 96 4.07 -7.36 -7.63
N ALA A 97 5.30 -7.68 -8.02
CA ALA A 97 5.73 -7.63 -9.42
C ALA A 97 5.01 -8.67 -10.29
N CYS A 98 4.79 -9.88 -9.78
CA CYS A 98 3.99 -10.90 -10.45
C CYS A 98 2.55 -10.40 -10.67
N ALA A 99 1.93 -9.84 -9.63
CA ALA A 99 0.56 -9.34 -9.71
C ALA A 99 0.42 -8.13 -10.64
N GLU A 100 1.38 -7.20 -10.63
CA GLU A 100 1.46 -6.07 -11.55
C GLU A 100 1.46 -6.53 -13.01
N ARG A 101 2.33 -7.51 -13.32
CA ARG A 101 2.43 -8.07 -14.66
C ARG A 101 1.16 -8.79 -15.08
N SER A 102 0.57 -9.59 -14.19
CA SER A 102 -0.70 -10.26 -14.44
C SER A 102 -1.83 -9.27 -14.74
N ALA A 103 -1.90 -8.16 -13.98
CA ALA A 103 -2.90 -7.12 -14.19
C ALA A 103 -2.74 -6.43 -15.56
N GLU A 104 -1.50 -6.18 -15.99
CA GLU A 104 -1.21 -5.62 -17.31
C GLU A 104 -1.64 -6.58 -18.44
N VAL A 105 -1.34 -7.87 -18.30
CA VAL A 105 -1.73 -8.90 -19.28
C VAL A 105 -3.26 -9.03 -19.35
N ALA A 106 -3.94 -9.08 -18.20
CA ALA A 106 -5.39 -9.15 -18.14
C ALA A 106 -6.04 -7.94 -18.83
N PHE A 107 -5.55 -6.72 -18.57
CA PHE A 107 -6.03 -5.52 -19.24
C PHE A 107 -5.83 -5.57 -20.77
N ARG A 108 -4.64 -5.99 -21.22
CA ARG A 108 -4.34 -6.12 -22.65
C ARG A 108 -5.22 -7.16 -23.33
N LYS A 109 -5.52 -8.27 -22.65
CA LYS A 109 -6.43 -9.30 -23.13
C LYS A 109 -7.83 -8.74 -23.35
N VAL A 110 -8.41 -8.08 -22.34
CA VAL A 110 -9.74 -7.45 -22.47
C VAL A 110 -9.81 -6.48 -23.64
N ARG A 111 -8.78 -5.65 -23.82
CA ARG A 111 -8.73 -4.72 -24.97
C ARG A 111 -8.66 -5.45 -26.31
N THR A 112 -7.95 -6.56 -26.35
CA THR A 112 -7.77 -7.37 -27.57
C THR A 112 -9.07 -8.10 -27.91
N ASP A 113 -9.71 -8.73 -26.92
CA ASP A 113 -11.00 -9.41 -27.07
C ASP A 113 -12.08 -8.44 -27.56
N ALA A 114 -12.15 -7.23 -26.98
CA ALA A 114 -13.08 -6.20 -27.43
C ALA A 114 -12.89 -5.78 -28.89
N VAL A 115 -11.64 -5.76 -29.39
CA VAL A 115 -11.35 -5.46 -30.81
C VAL A 115 -11.84 -6.59 -31.71
N TYR A 116 -11.65 -7.85 -31.30
CA TYR A 116 -12.09 -9.00 -32.09
C TYR A 116 -13.62 -9.16 -32.09
N GLU A 117 -14.30 -8.96 -30.96
CA GLU A 117 -15.76 -9.02 -30.87
C GLU A 117 -16.48 -7.93 -31.69
N THR A 118 -15.82 -6.79 -31.93
CA THR A 118 -16.39 -5.66 -32.68
C THR A 118 -16.00 -5.65 -34.16
N SER A 119 -15.21 -6.63 -34.61
CA SER A 119 -14.70 -6.65 -35.98
C SER A 119 -15.57 -7.54 -36.90
N ASP A 120 -16.24 -6.91 -37.86
CA ASP A 120 -17.05 -7.57 -38.90
C ASP A 120 -16.25 -8.55 -39.79
N GLN A 121 -14.91 -8.55 -39.71
CA GLN A 121 -14.05 -9.49 -40.44
C GLN A 121 -13.91 -10.87 -39.78
N TRP A 122 -14.32 -11.00 -38.50
CA TRP A 122 -14.10 -12.20 -37.70
C TRP A 122 -15.39 -12.80 -37.08
N THR A 123 -16.55 -12.19 -37.34
CA THR A 123 -17.89 -12.74 -37.08
C THR A 123 -18.41 -13.53 -38.28
#